data_AF-A0A2E8F3J7-F1
#
_entry.id   AF-A0A2E8F3J7-F1
#
_cell.length_a   1.000
_cell.length_b   1.000
_cell.length_c   1.000
_cell.angle_alpha   90.00
_cell.angle_beta   90.00
_cell.angle_gamma   90.00
#
_symmetry.space_group_name_H-M   'P 1'
#
loop_
_entity.id
_entity.type
_entity.pdbx_description
1 polymer ?
#
loop_
_entity_poly.entity_id
_entity_poly.type
_entity_poly.pdbx_seq_one_letter_code
_entity_poly.pdbx_strand_id
1 'polypeptide(L)'
;MGGDQVNITLKKLTILVVLTVAVVGSILVGLSATANAQSTDEEAIKAEVLAAARQLGKALNTSDGELFDTLWLQSDQTTYISVTQPFRIEGWPAVRQPFAGLLRLPAGNVSHVLRQERIDLLGDDVALHSAHFIIRIRPPGAATITINGRVSAVLQKINGEWLRTHTHTSALP
;
A
#
# COMPACT_ATOMS: atom_id res chain seq x y z
N MET A 1 56.39 41.17 26.25
CA MET A 1 55.97 39.77 26.49
C MET A 1 54.45 39.58 26.36
N GLY A 2 53.81 40.03 25.26
CA GLY A 2 52.34 39.98 25.12
C GLY A 2 51.81 39.30 23.84
N GLY A 3 52.68 38.92 22.90
CA GLY A 3 52.27 38.38 21.60
C GLY A 3 51.85 36.91 21.61
N ASP A 4 52.49 36.07 22.44
CA ASP A 4 52.27 34.61 22.40
C ASP A 4 50.96 34.18 23.07
N GLN A 5 50.55 34.86 24.15
CA GLN A 5 49.30 34.56 24.86
C GLN A 5 48.06 34.86 23.99
N VAL A 6 48.08 35.95 23.23
CA VAL A 6 46.99 36.32 22.30
C VAL A 6 46.91 35.31 21.15
N ASN A 7 48.05 34.87 20.61
CA ASN A 7 48.13 33.93 19.50
C ASN A 7 47.63 32.51 19.91
N ILE A 8 47.94 32.06 21.13
CA ILE A 8 47.43 30.80 21.67
C ILE A 8 45.90 30.86 21.89
N THR A 9 45.39 31.98 22.39
CA THR A 9 43.96 32.16 22.66
C THR A 9 43.15 32.21 21.37
N LEU A 10 43.65 32.91 20.34
CA LEU A 10 43.03 32.94 19.01
C LEU A 10 43.01 31.56 18.36
N LYS A 11 44.12 30.81 18.42
CA LYS A 11 44.20 29.44 17.88
C LYS A 11 43.22 28.48 18.56
N LYS A 12 43.07 28.56 19.89
CA LYS A 12 42.11 27.74 20.64
C LYS A 12 40.66 28.07 20.27
N LEU A 13 40.34 29.36 20.09
CA LEU A 13 39.00 29.78 19.67
C LEU A 13 38.68 29.32 18.23
N THR A 14 39.64 29.44 17.30
CA THR A 14 39.47 28.98 15.91
C THR A 14 39.28 27.46 15.84
N ILE A 15 40.05 26.68 16.60
CA ILE A 15 39.89 25.22 16.65
C ILE A 15 38.53 24.84 17.23
N LEU A 16 38.08 25.51 18.30
CA LEU A 16 36.77 25.25 18.90
C LEU A 16 35.63 25.55 17.91
N VAL A 17 35.69 26.68 17.20
CA VAL A 17 34.69 27.06 16.19
C VAL A 17 34.66 26.06 15.03
N VAL A 18 35.82 25.63 14.52
CA VAL A 18 35.92 24.63 13.44
C VAL A 18 35.36 23.28 13.89
N LEU A 19 35.61 22.85 15.12
CA LEU A 19 35.05 21.62 15.68
C LEU A 19 33.51 21.69 15.81
N THR A 20 32.95 22.79 16.29
CA THR A 20 31.48 22.96 16.34
C THR A 20 30.84 22.96 14.96
N VAL A 21 31.44 23.61 13.96
CA VAL A 21 30.90 23.62 12.59
C VAL A 21 31.00 22.23 11.94
N ALA A 22 32.09 21.50 12.16
CA ALA A 22 32.25 20.13 11.65
C ALA A 22 31.23 19.16 12.27
N VAL A 23 30.95 19.28 13.58
CA VAL A 23 29.95 18.43 14.26
C VAL A 23 28.54 18.75 13.76
N VAL A 24 28.17 20.02 13.63
CA VAL A 24 26.85 20.43 13.11
C VAL A 24 26.66 20.02 11.64
N GLY A 25 27.69 20.20 10.80
CA GLY A 25 27.66 19.76 9.41
C GLY A 25 27.53 18.24 9.26
N SER A 26 28.20 17.46 10.13
CA SER A 26 28.12 16.00 10.12
C SER A 26 26.73 15.49 10.54
N ILE A 27 26.09 16.16 11.51
CA ILE A 27 24.74 15.82 11.97
C ILE A 27 23.71 16.13 10.87
N LEU A 28 23.79 17.29 10.21
CA LEU A 28 22.88 17.67 9.12
C LEU A 28 23.02 16.78 7.88
N VAL A 29 24.25 16.40 7.51
CA VAL A 29 24.49 15.47 6.39
C VAL A 29 24.00 14.06 6.74
N GLY A 30 24.22 13.58 7.97
CA GLY A 30 23.71 12.28 8.42
C GLY A 30 22.17 12.21 8.50
N LEU A 31 21.52 13.28 8.95
CA LEU A 31 20.05 13.40 8.98
C LEU A 31 19.45 13.45 7.57
N SER A 32 20.13 14.11 6.63
CA SER A 32 19.66 14.19 5.23
C SER A 32 19.80 12.85 4.50
N ALA A 33 20.89 12.11 4.74
CA ALA A 33 21.10 10.79 4.14
C ALA A 33 20.11 9.75 4.68
N THR A 34 19.82 9.77 5.98
CA THR A 34 18.84 8.87 6.62
C THR A 34 17.41 9.18 6.21
N ALA A 35 17.03 10.46 6.13
CA ALA A 35 15.72 10.87 5.60
C ALA A 35 15.54 10.43 4.13
N ASN A 36 16.57 10.57 3.31
CA ASN A 36 16.52 10.13 1.90
C ASN A 36 16.40 8.60 1.77
N ALA A 37 17.15 7.83 2.56
CA ALA A 37 17.05 6.37 2.56
C ALA A 37 15.64 5.91 3.01
N GLN A 38 15.14 6.45 4.11
CA GLN A 38 13.79 6.14 4.62
C GLN A 38 12.69 6.50 3.60
N SER A 39 12.80 7.65 2.92
CA SER A 39 11.84 8.01 1.87
C SER A 39 11.90 7.08 0.65
N THR A 40 13.06 6.52 0.35
CA THR A 40 13.25 5.58 -0.77
C THR A 40 12.65 4.21 -0.43
N ASP A 41 12.82 3.76 0.80
CA ASP A 41 12.25 2.50 1.30
C ASP A 41 10.72 2.58 1.40
N GLU A 42 10.18 3.71 1.87
CA GLU A 42 8.73 3.95 1.93
C GLU A 42 8.07 3.89 0.54
N GLU A 43 8.66 4.56 -0.46
CA GLU A 43 8.15 4.54 -1.83
C GLU A 43 8.26 3.14 -2.46
N ALA A 44 9.31 2.38 -2.15
CA ALA A 44 9.45 1.00 -2.58
C ALA A 44 8.35 0.10 -1.98
N ILE A 45 8.07 0.24 -0.69
CA ILE A 45 6.98 -0.50 -0.02
C ILE A 45 5.64 -0.12 -0.62
N LYS A 46 5.35 1.16 -0.82
CA LYS A 46 4.10 1.60 -1.48
C LYS A 46 3.94 1.01 -2.87
N ALA A 47 5.02 0.92 -3.65
CA ALA A 47 4.99 0.31 -4.97
C ALA A 47 4.69 -1.20 -4.89
N GLU A 48 5.27 -1.92 -3.92
CA GLU A 48 5.00 -3.33 -3.65
C GLU A 48 3.52 -3.55 -3.29
N VAL A 49 2.99 -2.78 -2.34
CA VAL A 49 1.58 -2.83 -1.92
C VAL A 49 0.66 -2.54 -3.10
N LEU A 50 0.96 -1.52 -3.90
CA LEU A 50 0.17 -1.16 -5.08
C LEU A 50 0.16 -2.29 -6.13
N ALA A 51 1.31 -2.94 -6.34
CA ALA A 51 1.39 -4.09 -7.25
C ALA A 51 0.52 -5.26 -6.75
N ALA A 52 0.57 -5.58 -5.46
CA ALA A 52 -0.27 -6.60 -4.83
C ALA A 52 -1.78 -6.24 -4.89
N ALA A 53 -2.11 -4.97 -4.64
CA ALA A 53 -3.48 -4.46 -4.71
C ALA A 53 -4.10 -4.62 -6.11
N ARG A 54 -3.30 -4.43 -7.17
CA ARG A 54 -3.75 -4.55 -8.56
C ARG A 54 -3.89 -5.99 -9.07
N GLN A 55 -3.24 -6.97 -8.42
CA GLN A 55 -3.39 -8.39 -8.81
C GLN A 55 -4.83 -8.88 -8.75
N LEU A 56 -5.69 -8.30 -7.90
CA LEU A 56 -7.11 -8.65 -7.84
C LEU A 56 -7.81 -8.43 -9.18
N GLY A 57 -7.50 -7.31 -9.85
CA GLY A 57 -8.07 -7.03 -11.17
C GLY A 57 -7.58 -8.01 -12.23
N LYS A 58 -6.31 -8.45 -12.15
CA LYS A 58 -5.76 -9.50 -13.00
C LYS A 58 -6.48 -10.83 -12.78
N ALA A 59 -6.55 -11.31 -11.53
CA ALA A 59 -7.21 -12.56 -11.18
C ALA A 59 -8.67 -12.63 -11.67
N LEU A 60 -9.43 -11.54 -11.47
CA LEU A 60 -10.80 -11.44 -11.97
C LEU A 60 -10.84 -11.42 -13.51
N ASN A 61 -9.92 -10.71 -14.15
CA ASN A 61 -9.89 -10.62 -15.61
C ASN A 61 -9.51 -11.93 -16.29
N THR A 62 -8.60 -12.71 -15.70
CA THR A 62 -8.17 -14.01 -16.23
C THR A 62 -9.02 -15.16 -15.71
N SER A 63 -10.02 -14.88 -14.86
CA SER A 63 -10.83 -15.88 -14.17
C SER A 63 -9.97 -16.90 -13.40
N ASP A 64 -8.85 -16.43 -12.86
CA ASP A 64 -7.86 -17.24 -12.16
C ASP A 64 -8.22 -17.29 -10.67
N GLY A 65 -8.91 -18.38 -10.29
CA GLY A 65 -9.33 -18.61 -8.92
C GLY A 65 -8.18 -18.88 -7.96
N GLU A 66 -7.10 -19.52 -8.43
CA GLU A 66 -5.94 -19.81 -7.59
C GLU A 66 -5.17 -18.53 -7.27
N LEU A 67 -4.88 -17.72 -8.29
CA LEU A 67 -4.32 -16.38 -8.07
C LEU A 67 -5.26 -15.53 -7.22
N PHE A 68 -6.58 -15.63 -7.41
CA PHE A 68 -7.50 -14.88 -6.55
C PHE A 68 -7.32 -15.26 -5.08
N ASP A 69 -7.19 -16.56 -4.77
CA ASP A 69 -7.13 -17.06 -3.40
C ASP A 69 -5.83 -16.65 -2.68
N THR A 70 -4.70 -16.60 -3.39
CA THR A 70 -3.40 -16.17 -2.81
C THR A 70 -3.37 -14.69 -2.43
N LEU A 71 -4.34 -13.89 -2.85
CA LEU A 71 -4.40 -12.45 -2.59
C LEU A 71 -5.03 -12.06 -1.25
N TRP A 72 -5.47 -13.05 -0.49
CA TRP A 72 -6.20 -12.88 0.76
C TRP A 72 -5.57 -13.69 1.88
N LEU A 73 -5.70 -13.18 3.09
CA LEU A 73 -5.41 -13.96 4.27
C LEU A 73 -6.42 -15.12 4.38
N GLN A 74 -5.91 -16.35 4.45
CA GLN A 74 -6.71 -17.57 4.58
C GLN A 74 -7.08 -17.81 6.05
N SER A 75 -7.90 -16.93 6.62
CA SER A 75 -8.23 -16.90 8.07
C SER A 75 -9.69 -16.53 8.33
N ASP A 76 -10.19 -16.89 9.52
CA ASP A 76 -11.47 -16.45 10.06
C ASP A 76 -11.50 -14.94 10.34
N GLN A 77 -10.33 -14.30 10.43
CA GLN A 77 -10.20 -12.86 10.65
C GLN A 77 -10.36 -12.02 9.38
N THR A 78 -10.39 -12.66 8.20
CA THR A 78 -10.54 -11.95 6.93
C THR A 78 -11.95 -11.40 6.79
N THR A 79 -12.09 -10.13 6.43
CA THR A 79 -13.41 -9.48 6.38
C THR A 79 -13.67 -8.73 5.08
N TYR A 80 -14.93 -8.69 4.69
CA TYR A 80 -15.39 -7.97 3.50
C TYR A 80 -16.72 -7.25 3.75
N ILE A 81 -16.76 -5.96 3.47
CA ILE A 81 -18.00 -5.18 3.40
C ILE A 81 -18.27 -4.89 1.93
N SER A 82 -19.37 -5.43 1.41
CA SER A 82 -19.73 -5.32 0.00
C SER A 82 -20.65 -4.13 -0.24
N VAL A 83 -20.49 -3.46 -1.37
CA VAL A 83 -21.40 -2.42 -1.85
C VAL A 83 -22.86 -2.90 -2.01
N THR A 84 -23.07 -4.21 -2.15
CA THR A 84 -24.38 -4.80 -2.42
C THR A 84 -25.14 -5.28 -1.17
N GLN A 85 -24.54 -5.23 0.02
CA GLN A 85 -25.18 -5.73 1.24
C GLN A 85 -24.74 -4.95 2.48
N PRO A 86 -25.61 -4.82 3.49
CA PRO A 86 -25.35 -3.94 4.63
C PRO A 86 -24.42 -4.55 5.68
N PHE A 87 -24.22 -5.87 5.68
CA PHE A 87 -23.49 -6.56 6.75
C PHE A 87 -22.08 -6.95 6.34
N ARG A 88 -21.17 -6.87 7.32
CA ARG A 88 -19.80 -7.39 7.22
C ARG A 88 -19.84 -8.90 7.05
N ILE A 89 -19.09 -9.40 6.07
CA ILE A 89 -18.76 -10.81 5.91
C ILE A 89 -17.47 -11.09 6.67
N GLU A 90 -17.44 -12.21 7.39
CA GLU A 90 -16.30 -12.63 8.20
C GLU A 90 -15.86 -14.04 7.80
N GLY A 91 -14.56 -14.26 7.86
CA GLY A 91 -13.89 -15.49 7.48
C GLY A 91 -13.71 -15.66 5.99
N TRP A 92 -12.52 -16.12 5.60
CA TRP A 92 -12.16 -16.33 4.20
C TRP A 92 -13.20 -17.14 3.40
N PRO A 93 -13.71 -18.30 3.88
CA PRO A 93 -14.68 -19.07 3.11
C PRO A 93 -15.92 -18.28 2.72
N ALA A 94 -16.40 -17.38 3.60
CA ALA A 94 -17.55 -16.53 3.32
C ALA A 94 -17.17 -15.33 2.45
N VAL A 95 -16.01 -14.70 2.70
CA VAL A 95 -15.48 -13.59 1.86
C VAL A 95 -15.29 -14.01 0.41
N ARG A 96 -14.95 -15.29 0.17
CA ARG A 96 -14.73 -15.84 -1.17
C ARG A 96 -16.01 -16.01 -1.99
N GLN A 97 -17.17 -16.23 -1.34
CA GLN A 97 -18.43 -16.57 -2.02
C GLN A 97 -18.94 -15.48 -2.99
N PRO A 98 -18.97 -14.19 -2.64
CA PRO A 98 -19.41 -13.13 -3.55
C PRO A 98 -18.67 -13.10 -4.89
N PHE A 99 -17.42 -13.57 -4.93
CA PHE A 99 -16.59 -13.56 -6.14
C PHE A 99 -16.73 -14.84 -6.98
N ALA A 100 -17.35 -15.89 -6.46
CA ALA A 100 -17.45 -17.18 -7.14
C ALA A 100 -18.17 -17.08 -8.50
N GLY A 101 -19.22 -16.26 -8.58
CA GLY A 101 -19.92 -16.01 -9.85
C GLY A 101 -19.04 -15.29 -10.87
N LEU A 102 -18.23 -14.33 -10.42
CA LEU A 102 -17.32 -13.58 -11.29
C LEU A 102 -16.21 -14.46 -11.86
N LEU A 103 -15.62 -15.32 -11.01
CA LEU A 103 -14.54 -16.23 -11.39
C LEU A 103 -14.98 -17.41 -12.26
N ARG A 104 -16.29 -17.66 -12.37
CA ARG A 104 -16.86 -18.66 -13.30
C ARG A 104 -17.08 -18.11 -14.72
N LEU A 105 -16.99 -16.80 -14.91
CA LEU A 105 -17.11 -16.21 -16.24
C LEU A 105 -15.87 -16.53 -17.08
N PRO A 106 -15.98 -16.59 -18.41
CA PRO A 106 -14.82 -16.72 -19.28
C PRO A 106 -13.80 -15.60 -19.07
N ALA A 107 -12.52 -15.90 -19.27
CA ALA A 107 -11.46 -14.89 -19.20
C ALA A 107 -11.76 -13.71 -20.14
N GLY A 108 -11.47 -12.50 -19.67
CA GLY A 108 -11.81 -11.24 -20.31
C GLY A 108 -13.19 -10.71 -19.91
N ASN A 109 -14.12 -11.52 -19.43
CA ASN A 109 -15.50 -11.05 -19.22
C ASN A 109 -15.66 -10.17 -17.98
N VAL A 110 -14.71 -10.19 -17.06
CA VAL A 110 -14.63 -9.23 -15.96
C VAL A 110 -13.47 -8.28 -16.22
N SER A 111 -13.71 -6.98 -16.10
CA SER A 111 -12.66 -5.95 -16.09
C SER A 111 -12.79 -5.18 -14.80
N HIS A 112 -11.68 -5.02 -14.10
CA HIS A 112 -11.60 -4.23 -12.87
C HIS A 112 -10.54 -3.15 -13.07
N VAL A 113 -10.99 -1.90 -13.04
CA VAL A 113 -10.17 -0.73 -13.29
C VAL A 113 -10.15 0.13 -12.03
N LEU A 114 -8.94 0.46 -11.58
CA LEU A 114 -8.72 1.35 -10.45
C LEU A 114 -8.28 2.73 -10.95
N ARG A 115 -8.73 3.76 -10.24
CA ARG A 115 -8.44 5.18 -10.48
C ARG A 115 -8.24 5.88 -9.14
N GLN A 116 -7.47 6.98 -9.14
CA GLN A 116 -7.18 7.74 -7.92
C GLN A 116 -6.66 6.83 -6.80
N GLU A 117 -5.78 5.90 -7.15
CA GLU A 117 -5.21 4.96 -6.19
C GLU A 117 -4.29 5.69 -5.22
N ARG A 118 -4.40 5.32 -3.95
CA ARG A 118 -3.58 5.84 -2.86
C ARG A 118 -3.17 4.69 -1.95
N ILE A 119 -1.92 4.73 -1.50
CA ILE A 119 -1.38 3.86 -0.46
C ILE A 119 -1.02 4.73 0.73
N ASP A 120 -1.57 4.40 1.89
CA ASP A 120 -1.17 4.96 3.18
C ASP A 120 -0.54 3.83 4.01
N LEU A 121 0.75 3.93 4.32
CA LEU A 121 1.42 2.96 5.19
C LEU A 121 1.01 3.23 6.64
N LEU A 122 0.64 2.17 7.35
CA LEU A 122 0.32 2.20 8.79
C LEU A 122 1.45 1.59 9.64
N GLY A 123 2.48 1.09 8.95
CA GLY A 123 3.70 0.47 9.45
C GLY A 123 4.39 -0.24 8.28
N ASP A 124 5.53 -0.86 8.53
CA ASP A 124 6.31 -1.53 7.46
C ASP A 124 5.57 -2.75 6.86
N ASP A 125 4.70 -3.38 7.66
CA ASP A 125 3.97 -4.60 7.31
C ASP A 125 2.45 -4.40 7.20
N VAL A 126 1.95 -3.15 7.26
CA VAL A 126 0.50 -2.86 7.16
C VAL A 126 0.28 -1.61 6.32
N ALA A 127 -0.62 -1.73 5.34
CA ALA A 127 -0.97 -0.62 4.46
C ALA A 127 -2.48 -0.55 4.18
N LEU A 128 -2.97 0.67 3.99
CA LEU A 128 -4.29 0.95 3.47
C LEU A 128 -4.17 1.31 1.99
N HIS A 129 -4.82 0.52 1.12
CA HIS A 129 -5.05 0.88 -0.28
C HIS A 129 -6.45 1.45 -0.43
N SER A 130 -6.57 2.62 -1.07
CA SER A 130 -7.87 3.20 -1.42
C SER A 130 -7.91 3.61 -2.88
N ALA A 131 -9.09 3.50 -3.50
CA ALA A 131 -9.27 3.84 -4.90
C ALA A 131 -10.74 4.09 -5.27
N HIS A 132 -10.96 4.73 -6.41
CA HIS A 132 -12.20 4.61 -7.18
C HIS A 132 -12.10 3.37 -8.08
N PHE A 133 -13.07 2.47 -7.97
CA PHE A 133 -13.11 1.25 -8.79
C PHE A 133 -14.22 1.33 -9.83
N ILE A 134 -13.97 0.71 -10.98
CA ILE A 134 -14.96 0.43 -12.02
C ILE A 134 -14.83 -1.05 -12.36
N ILE A 135 -15.89 -1.82 -12.08
CA ILE A 135 -16.03 -3.21 -12.48
C ILE A 135 -17.02 -3.28 -13.64
N ARG A 136 -16.59 -3.89 -14.75
CA ARG A 136 -17.45 -4.24 -15.88
C ARG A 136 -17.54 -5.75 -15.96
N ILE A 137 -18.76 -6.27 -15.95
CA ILE A 137 -19.07 -7.70 -16.01
C ILE A 137 -19.85 -7.92 -17.30
N ARG A 138 -19.39 -8.87 -18.11
CA ARG A 138 -19.97 -9.22 -19.42
C ARG A 138 -20.43 -10.68 -19.40
N PRO A 139 -21.60 -10.99 -18.81
CA PRO A 139 -22.09 -12.36 -18.78
C PRO A 139 -22.44 -12.82 -20.21
N PRO A 140 -22.22 -14.10 -20.56
CA PRO A 140 -22.65 -14.65 -21.85
C PRO A 140 -24.16 -14.50 -22.05
N GLY A 141 -24.58 -13.94 -23.18
CA GLY A 141 -26.00 -13.81 -23.54
C GLY A 141 -26.80 -12.80 -22.72
N ALA A 142 -26.17 -11.95 -21.91
CA ALA A 142 -26.84 -10.92 -21.12
C ALA A 142 -26.20 -9.54 -21.32
N ALA A 143 -26.91 -8.50 -20.86
CA ALA A 143 -26.39 -7.14 -20.88
C ALA A 143 -25.15 -6.98 -19.99
N THR A 144 -24.25 -6.07 -20.39
CA THR A 144 -23.08 -5.71 -19.57
C THR A 144 -23.54 -4.99 -18.30
N ILE A 145 -23.01 -5.41 -17.16
CA ILE A 145 -23.24 -4.77 -15.86
C ILE A 145 -22.00 -3.92 -15.55
N THR A 146 -22.21 -2.66 -15.17
CA THR A 146 -21.15 -1.77 -14.70
C THR A 146 -21.43 -1.37 -13.26
N ILE A 147 -20.47 -1.63 -12.38
CA ILE A 147 -20.48 -1.23 -10.98
C ILE A 147 -19.33 -0.25 -10.79
N ASN A 148 -19.59 0.89 -10.17
CA ASN A 148 -18.56 1.85 -9.81
C ASN A 148 -18.76 2.31 -8.37
N GLY A 149 -17.66 2.69 -7.72
CA GLY A 149 -17.68 2.95 -6.29
C GLY A 149 -16.30 3.25 -5.73
N ARG A 150 -16.22 3.32 -4.41
CA ARG A 150 -14.95 3.41 -3.68
C ARG A 150 -14.59 2.05 -3.12
N VAL A 151 -13.30 1.75 -3.12
CA VAL A 151 -12.73 0.61 -2.42
C VAL A 151 -11.69 1.10 -1.44
N SER A 152 -11.69 0.50 -0.25
CA SER A 152 -10.62 0.57 0.73
C SER A 152 -10.25 -0.84 1.14
N ALA A 153 -8.97 -1.19 1.12
CA ALA A 153 -8.47 -2.49 1.52
C ALA A 153 -7.30 -2.35 2.48
N VAL A 154 -7.31 -3.13 3.56
CA VAL A 154 -6.15 -3.29 4.42
C VAL A 154 -5.35 -4.47 3.90
N LEU A 155 -4.08 -4.22 3.57
CA LEU A 155 -3.11 -5.23 3.21
C LEU A 155 -2.12 -5.39 4.36
N GLN A 156 -1.81 -6.62 4.71
CA GLN A 156 -0.81 -6.97 5.71
C GLN A 156 0.26 -7.85 5.09
N LYS A 157 1.53 -7.58 5.38
CA LYS A 157 2.66 -8.40 4.95
C LYS A 157 2.79 -9.60 5.87
N ILE A 158 2.61 -10.80 5.34
CA ILE A 158 2.66 -12.06 6.08
C ILE A 158 3.54 -13.01 5.27
N ASN A 159 4.61 -13.53 5.90
CA ASN A 159 5.59 -14.39 5.24
C ASN A 159 6.20 -13.76 3.96
N GLY A 160 6.31 -12.44 3.93
CA GLY A 160 6.82 -11.69 2.77
C GLY A 160 5.78 -11.33 1.71
N GLU A 161 4.52 -11.74 1.87
CA GLU A 161 3.45 -11.47 0.89
C GLU A 161 2.43 -10.47 1.43
N TRP A 162 2.00 -9.54 0.59
CA TRP A 162 0.94 -8.58 0.92
C TRP A 162 -0.44 -9.17 0.68
N LEU A 163 -1.13 -9.52 1.76
CA LEU A 163 -2.43 -10.19 1.73
C LEU A 163 -3.54 -9.23 2.17
N ARG A 164 -4.71 -9.28 1.50
CA ARG A 164 -5.90 -8.57 1.97
C ARG A 164 -6.45 -9.23 3.22
N THR A 165 -6.58 -8.45 4.29
CA THR A 165 -7.20 -8.87 5.56
C THR A 165 -8.57 -8.23 5.74
N HIS A 166 -8.76 -7.03 5.17
CA HIS A 166 -10.04 -6.35 5.13
C HIS A 166 -10.25 -5.72 3.76
N THR A 167 -11.48 -5.73 3.26
CA THR A 167 -11.89 -4.92 2.11
C THR A 167 -13.27 -4.33 2.36
N HIS A 168 -13.45 -3.08 1.97
CA HIS A 168 -14.72 -2.38 1.97
C HIS A 168 -14.95 -1.78 0.59
N THR A 169 -16.09 -2.08 0.00
CA THR A 169 -16.58 -1.39 -1.20
C THR A 169 -17.86 -0.63 -0.88
N SER A 170 -17.97 0.59 -1.40
CA SER A 170 -19.15 1.44 -1.24
C SER A 170 -19.55 2.02 -2.59
N ALA A 171 -20.85 2.34 -2.74
CA ALA A 171 -21.32 3.11 -3.87
C ALA A 171 -20.75 4.54 -3.79
N LEU A 172 -20.77 5.25 -4.92
CA LEU A 172 -20.57 6.69 -4.90
C LEU A 172 -21.79 7.36 -4.24
N PRO A 173 -21.60 8.44 -3.45
CA PRO A 173 -22.70 9.26 -2.96
C PRO A 173 -23.45 9.97 -4.10
#